data_AF-A0A2N2LG76-F1
#
_entry.id   AF-A0A2N2LG76-F1
#
_cell.length_a   1.000
_cell.length_b   1.000
_cell.length_c   1.000
_cell.angle_alpha   90.00
_cell.angle_beta   90.00
_cell.angle_gamma   90.00
#
_symmetry.space_group_name_H-M   'P 1'
#
loop_
_entity.id
_entity.type
_entity.pdbx_description
1 polymer ?
#
loop_
_entity_poly.entity_id
_entity_poly.type
_entity_poly.pdbx_seq_one_letter_code
_entity_poly.pdbx_strand_id
1 'polypeptide(L)'
;DLDGAVAEARRVLRAGGEIRLFEHVRSNRGWLARLQRWASPAWGAVADGCHLDRDPVTALRSGGFTDVRVEARMGRGMLPLVLVRARAPGAAAD
;
A
#
# COMPACT_ATOMS: atom_id res chain seq x y z
N ASP A 1 4.71 -3.10 -9.92
CA ASP A 1 3.24 -3.18 -9.87
C ASP A 1 2.81 -3.56 -8.45
N LEU A 2 1.83 -2.87 -7.87
CA LEU A 2 1.44 -3.05 -6.45
C LEU A 2 0.74 -4.39 -6.23
N ASP A 3 -0.19 -4.76 -7.09
CA ASP A 3 -0.95 -6.00 -6.93
C ASP A 3 -0.04 -7.23 -7.12
N GLY A 4 0.86 -7.18 -8.12
CA GLY A 4 1.91 -8.18 -8.27
C GLY A 4 2.84 -8.29 -7.05
N ALA A 5 3.25 -7.16 -6.46
CA ALA A 5 4.07 -7.16 -5.25
C ALA A 5 3.33 -7.73 -4.03
N VAL A 6 2.04 -7.44 -3.89
CA VAL A 6 1.18 -8.02 -2.83
C VAL A 6 1.02 -9.53 -3.03
N ALA A 7 0.79 -9.98 -4.27
CA ALA A 7 0.69 -11.40 -4.59
C ALA A 7 2.00 -12.15 -4.27
N GLU A 8 3.14 -11.57 -4.64
CA GLU A 8 4.45 -12.16 -4.35
C GLU A 8 4.74 -12.17 -2.85
N ALA A 9 4.45 -11.08 -2.14
CA ALA A 9 4.56 -11.02 -0.69
C ALA A 9 3.75 -12.14 0.00
N ARG A 10 2.51 -12.37 -0.45
CA ARG A 10 1.69 -13.47 0.05
C ARG A 10 2.32 -14.83 -0.23
N ARG A 11 2.90 -15.03 -1.41
CA ARG A 11 3.54 -16.29 -1.82
C ARG A 11 4.77 -16.62 -0.96
N VAL A 12 5.58 -15.61 -0.62
CA VAL A 12 6.85 -15.81 0.09
C VAL A 12 6.73 -15.78 1.61
N LEU A 13 5.69 -15.13 2.16
CA LEU A 13 5.45 -15.14 3.59
C LEU A 13 4.97 -16.52 4.05
N ARG A 14 5.52 -16.99 5.18
CA ARG A 14 4.95 -18.13 5.90
C ARG A 14 3.49 -17.86 6.26
N ALA A 15 2.72 -18.92 6.47
CA ALA A 15 1.36 -18.83 7.00
C ALA A 15 1.31 -17.97 8.28
N GLY A 16 0.34 -17.05 8.34
CA GLY A 16 0.20 -16.07 9.44
C GLY A 16 1.34 -15.05 9.56
N GLY A 17 2.28 -15.03 8.62
CA GLY A 17 3.40 -14.08 8.55
C GLY A 17 2.92 -12.63 8.44
N GLU A 18 3.75 -11.68 8.89
CA GLU A 18 3.40 -10.26 8.91
C GLU A 18 4.11 -9.50 7.78
N ILE A 19 3.40 -8.56 7.17
CA ILE A 19 3.96 -7.55 6.27
C ILE A 19 3.74 -6.15 6.85
N ARG A 20 4.74 -5.29 6.67
CA ARG A 20 4.67 -3.86 6.95
C ARG A 20 5.01 -3.08 5.69
N LEU A 21 4.11 -2.19 5.27
CA LEU A 21 4.31 -1.32 4.11
C LEU A 21 4.44 0.13 4.57
N PHE A 22 5.46 0.81 4.05
CA PHE A 22 5.63 2.25 4.19
C PHE A 22 5.48 2.89 2.81
N GLU A 23 4.34 3.50 2.53
CA GLU A 23 3.92 3.81 1.15
C GLU A 23 3.23 5.18 1.07
N HIS A 24 3.42 5.88 -0.04
CA HIS A 24 2.70 7.12 -0.34
C HIS A 24 1.26 6.78 -0.72
N VAL A 25 0.31 7.54 -0.21
CA VAL A 25 -1.12 7.26 -0.44
C VAL A 25 -1.86 8.41 -1.07
N ARG A 26 -3.02 8.07 -1.62
CA ARG A 26 -3.97 9.07 -2.07
C ARG A 26 -4.33 10.02 -0.92
N SER A 27 -4.32 11.32 -1.22
CA SER A 27 -4.79 12.37 -0.33
C SER A 27 -6.30 12.24 -0.08
N ASN A 28 -6.73 12.56 1.14
CA ASN A 28 -8.16 12.59 1.49
C ASN A 28 -8.88 13.83 0.91
N ARG A 29 -8.13 14.78 0.35
CA ARG A 29 -8.67 15.98 -0.31
C ARG A 29 -8.83 15.72 -1.81
N GLY A 30 -10.05 15.79 -2.33
CA GLY A 30 -10.36 15.39 -3.70
C GLY A 30 -9.54 16.09 -4.80
N TRP A 31 -9.26 17.39 -4.64
CA TRP A 31 -8.45 18.14 -5.61
C TRP A 31 -6.97 17.72 -5.59
N LEU A 32 -6.41 17.45 -4.40
CA LEU A 32 -5.04 16.92 -4.28
C LEU A 32 -4.94 15.52 -4.84
N ALA A 33 -5.95 14.66 -4.64
CA ALA A 33 -5.96 13.32 -5.21
C ALA A 33 -5.96 13.34 -6.75
N ARG A 34 -6.62 14.32 -7.37
CA ARG A 34 -6.57 14.52 -8.83
C ARG A 34 -5.17 14.97 -9.25
N LEU A 35 -4.57 15.92 -8.54
CA LEU A 35 -3.22 16.39 -8.83
C LEU A 35 -2.17 15.26 -8.67
N GLN A 36 -2.29 14.42 -7.63
CA GLN A 36 -1.42 13.26 -7.43
C GLN A 36 -1.49 12.29 -8.61
N ARG A 37 -2.69 11.99 -9.14
CA ARG A 37 -2.84 11.13 -10.33
C ARG A 37 -2.08 11.67 -11.54
N TRP A 38 -2.21 12.98 -11.81
CA TRP A 38 -1.51 13.63 -12.92
C TRP A 38 0.01 13.71 -12.69
N ALA A 39 0.45 13.94 -11.46
CA ALA A 39 1.86 14.07 -11.11
C ALA A 39 2.57 12.70 -11.00
N SER A 40 1.85 11.61 -10.75
CA SER A 40 2.46 10.30 -10.45
C SER A 40 3.40 9.75 -11.52
N PRO A 41 3.15 9.89 -12.84
CA PRO A 41 4.10 9.44 -13.85
C PRO A 41 5.43 10.21 -13.79
N ALA A 42 5.37 11.53 -13.66
CA ALA A 42 6.57 12.37 -13.52
C ALA A 42 7.28 12.09 -12.20
N TRP A 43 6.53 11.93 -11.11
CA TRP A 43 7.07 11.55 -9.81
C TRP A 43 7.79 10.19 -9.87
N GLY A 44 7.16 9.19 -10.48
CA GLY A 44 7.76 7.86 -10.66
C GLY A 44 9.05 7.89 -11.46
N ALA A 45 9.18 8.78 -12.45
CA ALA A 45 10.41 8.94 -13.22
C ALA A 45 11.60 9.51 -12.40
N VAL A 46 11.32 10.29 -11.35
CA VAL A 46 12.37 10.96 -10.54
C VAL A 46 12.51 10.41 -9.12
N ALA A 47 11.56 9.59 -8.65
CA ALA A 47 11.49 9.06 -7.30
C ALA A 47 11.44 7.52 -7.30
N ASP A 48 12.33 6.89 -8.06
CA ASP A 48 12.54 5.43 -8.11
C ASP A 48 11.25 4.61 -8.33
N GLY A 49 10.39 5.09 -9.22
CA GLY A 49 9.13 4.42 -9.52
C GLY A 49 8.08 4.53 -8.42
N CYS A 50 8.20 5.48 -7.47
CA CYS A 50 7.19 5.74 -6.44
C CYS A 50 5.91 6.34 -7.03
N HIS A 51 4.74 6.00 -6.47
CA HIS A 51 3.43 6.49 -6.90
C HIS A 51 2.74 7.25 -5.76
N LEU A 52 2.14 8.41 -6.06
CA LEU A 52 1.55 9.27 -5.04
C LEU A 52 0.10 8.92 -4.67
N ASP A 53 -0.51 8.00 -5.41
CA ASP A 53 -1.96 7.76 -5.40
C ASP A 53 -2.33 6.30 -5.09
N ARG A 54 -1.39 5.52 -4.54
CA ARG A 54 -1.63 4.12 -4.18
C ARG A 54 -2.63 3.99 -3.03
N ASP A 55 -3.26 2.82 -3.00
CA ASP A 55 -4.13 2.38 -1.91
C ASP A 55 -3.65 0.99 -1.44
N PRO A 56 -2.61 0.95 -0.57
CA PRO A 56 -2.05 -0.31 -0.08
C PRO A 56 -3.05 -1.10 0.77
N VAL A 57 -4.03 -0.42 1.40
CA VAL A 57 -5.05 -1.10 2.22
C VAL A 57 -5.97 -1.93 1.34
N THR A 58 -6.48 -1.34 0.27
CA THR A 58 -7.33 -2.07 -0.68
C THR A 58 -6.53 -3.18 -1.37
N ALA A 59 -5.31 -2.90 -1.83
CA ALA A 59 -4.46 -3.92 -2.47
C ALA A 59 -4.20 -5.12 -1.56
N LEU A 60 -3.82 -4.90 -0.30
CA LEU A 60 -3.60 -5.99 0.67
C LEU A 60 -4.86 -6.81 0.93
N ARG A 61 -6.03 -6.17 1.08
CA ARG A 61 -7.30 -6.86 1.28
C ARG A 61 -7.67 -7.72 0.07
N SER A 62 -7.56 -7.16 -1.14
CA SER A 62 -7.82 -7.88 -2.39
C SER A 62 -6.82 -9.02 -2.61
N GLY A 63 -5.58 -8.87 -2.17
CA GLY A 63 -4.56 -9.93 -2.13
C GLY A 63 -4.81 -11.00 -1.06
N GLY A 64 -5.88 -10.89 -0.27
CA GLY A 64 -6.28 -11.85 0.75
C GLY A 64 -5.41 -11.85 2.00
N PHE A 65 -4.74 -10.73 2.29
CA PHE A 65 -4.19 -10.50 3.63
C PHE A 65 -5.32 -10.20 4.63
N THR A 66 -5.08 -10.54 5.89
CA THR A 66 -5.98 -10.33 7.02
C THR A 66 -5.37 -9.31 7.99
N ASP A 67 -6.17 -8.84 8.96
CA ASP A 67 -5.72 -7.89 10.00
C ASP A 67 -5.03 -6.62 9.43
N VAL A 68 -5.53 -6.11 8.29
CA VAL A 68 -4.98 -4.93 7.62
C VAL A 68 -5.29 -3.67 8.43
N ARG A 69 -4.24 -3.05 9.00
CA ARG A 69 -4.34 -1.85 9.86
C ARG A 69 -3.37 -0.77 9.41
N VAL A 70 -3.84 0.47 9.38
CA VAL A 70 -2.97 1.65 9.29
C VAL A 70 -2.46 1.94 10.69
N GLU A 71 -1.18 1.69 10.95
CA GLU A 71 -0.55 1.94 12.26
C GLU A 71 -0.21 3.42 12.44
N ALA A 72 0.18 4.08 11.36
CA ALA A 72 0.50 5.50 11.38
C ALA A 72 0.15 6.16 10.04
N ARG A 73 -0.21 7.44 10.10
CA ARG A 73 -0.35 8.31 8.94
C ARG A 73 0.50 9.55 9.15
N MET A 74 1.39 9.80 8.21
CA MET A 74 2.36 10.89 8.25
C MET A 74 2.29 11.69 6.95
N GLY A 75 3.01 12.82 6.90
CA GLY A 75 2.97 13.72 5.76
C GLY A 75 1.64 14.47 5.63
N ARG A 76 1.63 15.51 4.80
CA ARG A 76 0.47 16.38 4.57
C ARG A 76 0.41 16.76 3.09
N GLY A 77 -0.75 17.23 2.65
CA GLY A 77 -0.91 17.74 1.29
C GLY A 77 -0.75 16.64 0.23
N MET A 78 0.20 16.84 -0.69
CA MET A 78 0.47 15.96 -1.84
C MET A 78 1.26 14.69 -1.50
N LEU A 79 1.94 14.66 -0.35
CA LEU A 79 2.84 13.58 0.04
C LEU A 79 2.41 12.93 1.36
N PRO A 80 1.16 12.45 1.50
CA PRO A 80 0.80 11.67 2.68
C PRO A 80 1.41 10.26 2.55
N LEU A 81 1.85 9.73 3.68
CA LEU A 81 2.46 8.42 3.84
C LEU A 81 1.69 7.64 4.91
N VAL A 82 1.69 6.32 4.78
CA VAL A 82 1.15 5.43 5.81
C VAL A 82 2.15 4.32 6.14
N LEU A 83 2.14 3.89 7.40
CA LEU A 83 2.64 2.58 7.79
C LEU A 83 1.43 1.66 7.92
N VAL A 84 1.36 0.63 7.06
CA VAL A 84 0.30 -0.38 7.10
C VAL A 84 0.90 -1.70 7.57
N ARG A 85 0.23 -2.37 8.50
CA ARG A 85 0.52 -3.72 8.94
C ARG A 85 -0.58 -4.65 8.46
N ALA A 86 -0.23 -5.85 8.00
CA ALA A 86 -1.17 -6.90 7.66
C ALA A 86 -0.57 -8.30 7.88
N ARG A 87 -1.41 -9.33 7.87
CA ARG A 87 -1.00 -10.73 8.01
C ARG A 87 -1.37 -11.56 6.80
N ALA A 88 -0.46 -12.42 6.34
CA ALA A 88 -0.79 -13.50 5.42
C ALA A 88 -1.86 -14.40 6.07
N PRO A 89 -2.73 -15.06 5.29
CA PRO A 89 -3.69 -15.99 5.84
C PRO A 89 -2.99 -17.07 6.69
N GLY A 90 -3.66 -17.51 7.75
CA GLY A 90 -3.22 -18.67 8.52
C GLY A 90 -3.28 -19.94 7.67
N ALA A 91 -2.61 -21.00 8.12
CA ALA A 91 -2.92 -22.33 7.62
C ALA A 91 -4.40 -22.60 7.91
N ALA A 92 -5.11 -23.24 6.99
CA ALA A 92 -6.43 -23.77 7.32
C ALA A 92 -6.26 -24.67 8.55
N ALA A 93 -7.13 -24.52 9.55
CA ALA A 93 -7.21 -25.51 10.60
C ALA A 93 -7.76 -26.78 9.95
N ASP A 94 -6.96 -27.86 9.96
CA ASP A 94 -7.38 -29.19 9.53
C ASP A 94 -8.47 -29.76 10.46
#